data_AF-A0A3N5JX02-F1
#
_entry.id   AF-A0A3N5JX02-F1
#
_cell.length_a   1.000
_cell.length_b   1.000
_cell.length_c   1.000
_cell.angle_alpha   90.00
_cell.angle_beta   90.00
_cell.angle_gamma   90.00
#
_symmetry.space_group_name_H-M   'P 1'
#
loop_
_entity.id
_entity.type
_entity.pdbx_description
1 polymer ?
#
loop_
_entity_poly.entity_id
_entity_poly.type
_entity_poly.pdbx_seq_one_letter_code
_entity_poly.pdbx_strand_id
1 'polypeptide(L)'
;MKKVKGSTGNDLRPEYTRADLGQGVRGKYLKQYRAGTNLALLAPDVAAALPTASAINDALRTLLHLAKAAKVAPPRTRRIGRKRAVA
;
A
#
# COMPACT_ATOMS: atom_id res chain seq x y z
N MET A 1 15.10 28.20 -40.98
CA MET A 1 14.43 27.40 -39.93
C MET A 1 14.33 25.96 -40.40
N LYS A 2 15.00 25.01 -39.72
CA LYS A 2 15.11 23.61 -40.16
C LYS A 2 13.78 22.89 -39.90
N LYS A 3 13.06 22.48 -40.95
CA LYS A 3 11.87 21.63 -40.82
C LYS A 3 12.27 20.28 -40.24
N VAL A 4 11.76 19.97 -39.05
CA VAL A 4 11.88 18.63 -38.46
C VAL A 4 10.89 17.73 -39.20
N LYS A 5 11.41 16.74 -39.92
CA LYS A 5 10.66 15.72 -40.64
C LYS A 5 9.87 14.91 -39.60
N GLY A 6 8.55 15.09 -39.56
CA GLY A 6 7.66 14.30 -38.71
C GLY A 6 7.81 12.82 -39.05
N SER A 7 8.09 12.00 -38.05
CA SER A 7 8.13 10.55 -38.18
C SER A 7 6.72 10.06 -38.51
N THR A 8 6.49 9.77 -39.79
CA THR A 8 5.32 9.03 -40.30
C THR A 8 5.47 7.54 -39.97
N GLY A 9 5.65 7.23 -38.69
CA GLY A 9 5.70 5.87 -38.17
C GLY A 9 4.58 5.76 -37.14
N ASN A 10 3.61 4.92 -37.43
CA ASN A 10 2.46 4.69 -36.58
C ASN A 10 2.93 3.89 -35.34
N ASP A 11 3.58 4.56 -34.39
CA ASP A 11 4.10 3.94 -33.15
C ASP A 11 2.97 3.48 -32.19
N LEU A 12 1.73 3.82 -32.53
CA LEU A 12 0.55 3.31 -31.83
C LEU A 12 0.28 1.88 -32.26
N ARG A 13 0.01 1.01 -31.28
CA ARG A 13 -0.46 -0.36 -31.57
C ARG A 13 -1.74 -0.27 -32.41
N PRO A 14 -1.97 -1.20 -33.36
CA PRO A 14 -3.08 -1.13 -34.29
C PRO A 14 -4.46 -1.15 -33.62
N GLU A 15 -4.55 -1.61 -32.37
CA GLU A 15 -5.81 -1.57 -31.60
C GLU A 15 -6.19 -0.17 -31.10
N TYR A 16 -5.25 0.79 -31.10
CA TYR A 16 -5.48 2.15 -30.61
C TYR A 16 -5.71 3.13 -31.75
N THR A 17 -6.81 3.88 -31.66
CA THR A 17 -7.05 5.04 -32.52
C THR A 17 -6.73 6.34 -31.77
N ARG A 18 -6.43 7.41 -32.50
CA ARG A 18 -6.13 8.72 -31.88
C ARG A 18 -7.30 9.25 -31.04
N ALA A 19 -8.53 8.92 -31.42
CA ALA A 19 -9.75 9.30 -30.73
C ALA A 19 -9.84 8.67 -29.32
N ASP A 20 -9.32 7.46 -29.16
CA ASP A 20 -9.36 6.72 -27.87
C ASP A 20 -8.48 7.37 -26.80
N LEU A 21 -7.43 8.09 -27.21
CA LEU A 21 -6.45 8.66 -26.29
C LEU A 21 -6.89 9.99 -25.66
N GLY A 22 -7.96 10.61 -26.17
CA GLY A 22 -8.49 11.87 -25.66
C GLY A 22 -7.49 13.04 -25.69
N GLN A 23 -7.74 14.05 -24.85
CA GLN A 23 -6.87 15.23 -24.70
C GLN A 23 -5.71 14.92 -23.76
N GLY A 24 -4.48 15.21 -24.21
CA GLY A 24 -3.28 15.06 -23.40
C GLY A 24 -3.21 16.10 -22.29
N VAL A 25 -3.15 15.68 -21.03
CA VAL A 25 -3.00 16.56 -19.86
C VAL A 25 -1.58 16.47 -19.33
N ARG A 26 -0.85 17.59 -19.35
CA ARG A 26 0.52 17.66 -18.84
C ARG A 26 0.53 17.41 -17.33
N GLY A 27 1.34 16.44 -16.90
CA GLY A 27 1.52 16.14 -15.46
C GLY A 27 0.35 15.40 -14.80
N LYS A 28 -0.56 14.76 -15.56
CA LYS A 28 -1.72 14.02 -15.04
C LYS A 28 -1.39 13.10 -13.85
N TYR A 29 -0.25 12.42 -13.89
CA TYR A 29 0.20 11.48 -12.85
C TYR A 29 1.45 11.95 -12.09
N LEU A 30 1.85 13.23 -12.24
CA LEU A 30 3.09 13.75 -11.65
C LEU A 30 3.11 13.62 -10.12
N LYS A 31 1.97 13.86 -9.46
CA LYS A 31 1.86 13.74 -8.00
C LYS A 31 2.00 12.30 -7.53
N GLN A 32 1.37 11.35 -8.22
CA GLN A 32 1.46 9.91 -7.91
C GLN A 32 2.87 9.38 -8.14
N TYR A 33 3.51 9.78 -9.24
CA TYR A 33 4.90 9.44 -9.51
C TYR A 33 5.84 9.98 -8.43
N ARG A 34 5.65 11.23 -8.01
CA ARG A 34 6.44 11.87 -6.93
C ARG A 34 6.19 11.26 -5.55
N ALA A 35 5.01 10.68 -5.32
CA ALA A 35 4.71 9.96 -4.08
C ALA A 35 5.54 8.68 -3.92
N GLY A 36 6.27 8.26 -4.97
CA GLY A 36 7.14 7.10 -4.96
C GLY A 36 6.44 5.83 -5.44
N THR A 37 7.09 4.70 -5.27
CA THR A 37 6.56 3.39 -5.67
C THR A 37 5.47 2.94 -4.71
N ASN A 38 4.28 2.67 -5.26
CA ASN A 38 3.17 2.02 -4.56
C ASN A 38 3.46 0.53 -4.21
N LEU A 39 4.66 0.03 -4.52
CA LEU A 39 5.07 -1.35 -4.37
C LEU A 39 6.21 -1.44 -3.37
N ALA A 40 6.03 -2.30 -2.37
CA ALA A 40 7.08 -2.69 -1.44
C ALA A 40 7.51 -4.12 -1.79
N LEU A 41 8.79 -4.30 -2.09
CA LEU A 41 9.35 -5.63 -2.32
C LEU A 41 9.42 -6.37 -0.97
N LEU A 42 8.78 -7.53 -0.89
CA LEU A 42 8.89 -8.39 0.28
C LEU A 42 10.23 -9.12 0.28
N ALA A 43 10.75 -9.39 1.48
CA ALA A 43 11.84 -10.32 1.64
C ALA A 43 11.44 -11.73 1.13
N PRO A 44 12.36 -12.51 0.57
CA PRO A 44 12.04 -13.76 -0.12
C PRO A 44 11.40 -14.82 0.79
N ASP A 45 11.79 -14.85 2.05
CA ASP A 45 11.21 -15.68 3.10
C ASP A 45 9.74 -15.30 3.40
N VAL A 46 9.45 -14.00 3.51
CA VAL A 46 8.09 -13.48 3.73
C VAL A 46 7.20 -13.75 2.52
N ALA A 47 7.73 -13.57 1.31
CA ALA A 47 7.01 -13.88 0.08
C ALA A 47 6.71 -15.38 -0.06
N ALA A 48 7.61 -16.25 0.38
CA ALA A 48 7.40 -17.70 0.40
C ALA A 48 6.35 -18.13 1.45
N ALA A 49 6.34 -17.48 2.62
CA ALA A 49 5.37 -17.77 3.69
C ALA A 49 3.97 -17.20 3.40
N LEU A 50 3.88 -16.07 2.68
CA LEU A 50 2.64 -15.37 2.35
C LEU A 50 2.56 -15.13 0.83
N PRO A 51 2.20 -16.16 0.03
CA PRO A 51 2.30 -16.09 -1.43
C PRO A 51 1.23 -15.21 -2.08
N THR A 52 0.13 -14.92 -1.38
CA THR A 52 -1.02 -14.20 -1.94
C THR A 52 -1.21 -12.85 -1.28
N ALA A 53 -1.70 -11.88 -2.06
CA ALA A 53 -2.05 -10.56 -1.55
C ALA A 53 -3.12 -10.61 -0.45
N SER A 54 -4.07 -11.57 -0.51
CA SER A 54 -5.06 -11.73 0.57
C SER A 54 -4.38 -12.16 1.86
N ALA A 55 -3.53 -13.18 1.84
CA ALA A 55 -2.83 -13.68 3.02
C ALA A 55 -1.98 -12.58 3.69
N ILE A 56 -1.27 -11.77 2.89
CA ILE A 56 -0.48 -10.64 3.39
C ILE A 56 -1.40 -9.62 4.08
N ASN A 57 -2.47 -9.19 3.41
CA ASN A 57 -3.36 -8.17 3.95
C ASN A 57 -4.09 -8.63 5.21
N ASP A 58 -4.49 -9.90 5.27
CA ASP A 58 -5.19 -10.46 6.43
C ASP A 58 -4.24 -10.60 7.63
N ALA A 59 -2.97 -10.98 7.41
CA ALA A 59 -1.92 -10.98 8.43
C ALA A 59 -1.64 -9.56 8.97
N LEU A 60 -1.56 -8.55 8.09
CA LEU A 60 -1.34 -7.17 8.50
C LEU A 60 -2.55 -6.59 9.27
N ARG A 61 -3.78 -6.92 8.85
CA ARG A 61 -5.01 -6.52 9.55
C ARG A 61 -5.09 -7.12 10.95
N THR A 62 -4.80 -8.41 11.08
CA THR A 62 -4.78 -9.08 12.40
C THR A 62 -3.74 -8.46 13.33
N LEU A 63 -2.55 -8.13 12.83
CA LEU A 63 -1.55 -7.39 13.60
C LEU A 63 -2.06 -6.01 14.07
N LEU A 64 -2.76 -5.27 13.20
CA LEU A 64 -3.36 -3.99 13.56
C LEU A 64 -4.45 -4.14 14.64
N HIS A 65 -5.27 -5.19 14.57
CA HIS A 65 -6.28 -5.46 15.59
C HIS A 65 -5.64 -5.75 16.96
N LEU A 66 -4.59 -6.57 16.99
CA LEU A 66 -3.84 -6.86 18.21
C LEU A 66 -3.17 -5.60 18.79
N ALA A 67 -2.55 -4.78 17.94
CA ALA A 67 -1.92 -3.53 18.37
C ALA A 67 -2.94 -2.55 18.96
N LYS A 68 -4.15 -2.47 18.38
CA LYS A 68 -5.26 -1.66 18.94
C LYS A 68 -5.72 -2.19 20.29
N ALA A 69 -5.90 -3.51 20.43
CA ALA A 69 -6.30 -4.13 21.68
C ALA A 69 -5.26 -3.91 22.81
N ALA A 70 -3.97 -4.02 22.48
CA ALA A 70 -2.87 -3.79 23.42
C ALA A 70 -2.81 -2.34 23.92
N LYS A 71 -3.12 -1.35 23.07
CA LYS A 71 -3.18 0.07 23.47
C LYS A 71 -4.32 0.41 24.42
N VAL A 72 -5.38 -0.40 24.46
CA VAL A 72 -6.60 -0.12 25.26
C VAL A 72 -6.53 -0.74 26.66
N ALA A 73 -5.59 -1.65 26.94
CA ALA A 73 -5.50 -2.27 28.25
C ALA A 73 -4.93 -1.30 29.31
N PRO A 74 -5.70 -0.91 30.35
CA PRO A 74 -5.14 -0.17 31.48
C PRO A 74 -4.16 -1.05 32.27
N PRO A 75 -3.22 -0.46 33.05
CA PRO A 75 -2.33 -1.24 33.88
C PRO A 75 -3.17 -2.08 34.84
N ARG A 76 -3.04 -3.42 34.75
CA ARG A 76 -3.64 -4.36 35.70
C ARG A 76 -2.96 -4.16 37.05
N THR A 77 -3.46 -3.24 37.86
CA THR A 77 -3.11 -3.16 39.28
C THR A 77 -3.60 -4.46 39.92
N ARG A 78 -2.66 -5.37 40.22
CA ARG A 78 -2.93 -6.52 41.08
C ARG A 78 -3.31 -5.94 42.43
N ARG A 79 -4.61 -5.89 42.76
CA ARG A 79 -5.09 -5.70 44.13
C ARG A 79 -4.53 -6.87 44.95
N ILE A 80 -3.38 -6.63 45.57
CA ILE A 80 -2.86 -7.49 46.64
C ILE A 80 -3.94 -7.49 47.72
N GLY A 81 -4.52 -8.66 47.97
CA GLY A 81 -5.62 -8.82 48.90
C GLY A 81 -5.24 -8.32 50.29
N ARG A 82 -5.97 -7.33 50.80
CA ARG A 82 -5.93 -6.97 52.22
C ARG A 82 -6.44 -8.19 53.00
N LYS A 83 -5.54 -8.84 53.75
CA LYS A 83 -5.92 -9.85 54.75
C LYS A 83 -6.91 -9.19 55.72
N ARG A 84 -8.06 -9.83 55.93
CA ARG A 84 -9.02 -9.45 56.96
C ARG A 84 -8.37 -9.66 58.32
N ALA A 85 -8.18 -8.58 59.09
CA ALA A 85 -7.92 -8.67 60.52
C ALA A 85 -9.27 -8.84 61.22
N VAL A 86 -9.40 -9.90 62.00
CA VAL A 86 -10.51 -10.16 62.91
C VAL A 86 -10.12 -9.59 64.27
N ALA A 87 -11.00 -8.79 64.85
CA ALA A 87 -11.02 -8.41 66.26
C ALA A 87 -12.46 -8.59 66.76
#